data_AF-A0A0G4LQU1-F1
#
_entry.id   AF-A0A0G4LQU1-F1
#
_cell.length_a   1.000
_cell.length_b   1.000
_cell.length_c   1.000
_cell.angle_alpha   90.00
_cell.angle_beta   90.00
_cell.angle_gamma   90.00
#
_symmetry.space_group_name_H-M   'P 1'
#
loop_
_entity.id
_entity.type
_entity.pdbx_description
1 polymer ?
#
loop_
_entity_poly.entity_id
_entity_poly.type
_entity_poly.pdbx_seq_one_letter_code
_entity_poly.pdbx_strand_id
1 'polypeptide(L)'
;MTALTDNTPESAIDAEEAQATVLATMTQEEIAQVRTMVHTDRIYSRLVNSIAPMVYGHEVVKKGILLQLLSGLHKTTAEGMQLRGDIN
;
A
#
# COMPACT_ATOMS: atom_id res chain seq x y z
N MET A 1 13.42 37.86 8.27
CA MET A 1 14.16 36.58 8.23
C MET A 1 13.24 35.55 7.61
N THR A 2 13.27 35.55 6.28
CA THR A 2 12.71 34.56 5.35
C THR A 2 13.12 33.15 5.81
N ALA A 3 12.40 32.05 5.63
CA ALA A 3 11.36 31.70 4.65
C ALA A 3 10.73 30.33 5.03
N LEU A 4 9.69 29.95 4.27
CA LEU A 4 9.22 28.57 3.95
C LEU A 4 8.41 27.86 5.06
N THR A 5 7.07 27.87 5.02
CA THR A 5 6.22 26.90 4.30
C THR A 5 6.74 25.47 4.37
N ASP A 6 6.52 24.79 5.48
CA ASP A 6 6.60 23.33 5.56
C ASP A 6 5.24 22.69 5.27
N ASN A 7 4.59 23.19 4.22
CA ASN A 7 3.53 22.45 3.54
C ASN A 7 4.21 21.73 2.37
N THR A 8 5.14 20.83 2.71
CA THR A 8 5.94 20.12 1.73
C THR A 8 5.16 18.88 1.26
N PRO A 9 5.02 18.69 -0.07
CA PRO A 9 4.42 17.51 -0.70
C PRO A 9 5.34 16.27 -0.62
N GLU A 10 6.08 16.11 0.49
CA GLU A 10 7.16 15.12 0.67
C GLU A 10 6.67 13.68 0.43
N SER A 11 5.50 13.33 0.95
CA SER A 11 4.94 11.99 0.78
C SER A 11 4.63 11.58 -0.67
N ALA A 12 4.41 12.53 -1.57
CA ALA A 12 4.11 12.23 -2.98
C ALA A 12 5.39 11.98 -3.78
N ILE A 13 6.46 12.71 -3.46
CA ILE A 13 7.79 12.56 -4.07
C ILE A 13 8.39 11.21 -3.67
N ASP A 14 8.29 10.85 -2.38
CA ASP A 14 8.76 9.56 -1.86
C ASP A 14 8.00 8.37 -2.46
N ALA A 15 6.69 8.51 -2.67
CA ALA A 15 5.86 7.44 -3.22
C ALA A 15 6.16 7.18 -4.71
N GLU A 16 6.37 8.23 -5.50
CA GLU A 16 6.69 8.11 -6.92
C GLU A 16 8.09 7.53 -7.13
N GLU A 17 9.08 7.94 -6.31
CA GLU A 17 10.43 7.37 -6.34
C GLU A 17 10.46 5.90 -5.88
N ALA A 18 9.73 5.56 -4.82
CA ALA A 18 9.57 4.18 -4.36
C ALA A 18 8.91 3.31 -5.45
N GLN A 19 7.86 3.83 -6.09
CA GLN A 19 7.20 3.14 -7.20
C GLN A 19 8.16 2.91 -8.37
N ALA A 20 8.91 3.93 -8.77
CA ALA A 20 9.89 3.83 -9.86
C ALA A 20 10.99 2.80 -9.53
N THR A 21 11.46 2.77 -8.29
CA THR A 21 12.46 1.81 -7.81
C THR A 21 11.93 0.38 -7.89
N VAL A 22 10.71 0.13 -7.41
CA VAL A 22 10.09 -1.20 -7.48
C VAL A 22 9.92 -1.63 -8.94
N LEU A 23 9.38 -0.76 -9.80
CA LEU A 23 9.19 -1.08 -11.22
C LEU A 23 10.52 -1.35 -11.94
N ALA A 24 11.61 -0.67 -11.57
CA ALA A 24 12.93 -0.90 -12.15
C ALA A 24 13.51 -2.28 -11.81
N THR A 25 13.03 -2.94 -10.75
CA THR A 25 13.45 -4.30 -10.36
C THR A 25 12.63 -5.41 -11.03
N MET A 26 11.56 -5.07 -11.74
CA MET A 26 10.64 -6.02 -12.35
C MET A 26 10.88 -6.16 -13.85
N THR A 27 10.58 -7.35 -14.38
CA THR A 27 10.55 -7.59 -15.82
C THR A 27 9.30 -6.98 -16.46
N GLN A 28 9.33 -6.79 -17.78
CA GLN A 28 8.17 -6.24 -18.51
C GLN A 28 6.94 -7.14 -18.43
N GLU A 29 7.15 -8.46 -18.35
CA GLU A 29 6.05 -9.42 -18.19
C GLU A 29 5.39 -9.30 -16.82
N GLU A 30 6.18 -9.18 -15.75
CA GLU A 30 5.67 -8.98 -14.39
C GLU A 30 4.91 -7.65 -14.27
N ILE A 31 5.44 -6.58 -14.86
CA ILE A 31 4.76 -5.27 -14.90
C ILE A 31 3.41 -5.39 -15.63
N ALA A 32 3.36 -6.09 -16.76
CA ALA A 32 2.12 -6.32 -17.50
C ALA A 32 1.10 -7.13 -16.68
N GLN A 33 1.55 -8.15 -15.94
CA GLN A 33 0.70 -8.93 -15.04
C GLN A 33 0.13 -8.07 -13.91
N VAL A 34 0.97 -7.27 -13.24
CA VAL A 34 0.51 -6.36 -12.17
C VAL A 34 -0.50 -5.35 -12.70
N ARG A 35 -0.24 -4.73 -13.85
CA ARG A 35 -1.20 -3.81 -14.49
C ARG A 35 -2.53 -4.51 -14.80
N THR A 36 -2.48 -5.73 -15.31
CA THR A 36 -3.68 -6.52 -15.59
C THR A 36 -4.46 -6.81 -14.31
N MET A 37 -3.79 -7.18 -13.22
CA MET A 37 -4.43 -7.44 -11.92
C MET A 37 -5.13 -6.19 -11.37
N VAL A 38 -4.48 -5.02 -11.45
CA VAL A 38 -5.06 -3.74 -10.98
C VAL A 38 -6.34 -3.37 -11.75
N HIS A 39 -6.39 -3.67 -13.05
CA HIS A 39 -7.55 -3.39 -13.90
C HIS A 39 -8.61 -4.51 -13.90
N THR A 40 -8.39 -5.61 -13.19
CA THR A 40 -9.35 -6.72 -13.13
C THR A 40 -10.51 -6.40 -12.19
N ASP A 41 -11.71 -6.76 -12.60
CA ASP A 41 -12.92 -6.59 -11.77
C ASP A 41 -12.80 -7.30 -10.42
N ARG A 42 -13.33 -6.64 -9.38
CA ARG A 42 -13.44 -7.18 -8.02
C ARG A 42 -12.09 -7.63 -7.43
N ILE A 43 -11.00 -6.94 -7.76
CA ILE A 43 -9.65 -7.27 -7.29
C ILE A 43 -9.59 -7.45 -5.76
N TYR A 44 -10.26 -6.59 -4.99
CA TYR A 44 -10.33 -6.72 -3.53
C TYR A 44 -10.89 -8.08 -3.09
N SER A 45 -12.02 -8.51 -3.65
CA SER A 45 -12.61 -9.81 -3.32
C SER A 45 -11.73 -10.98 -3.77
N ARG A 46 -11.05 -10.84 -4.92
CA ARG A 46 -10.09 -11.85 -5.40
C ARG A 46 -8.90 -12.00 -4.47
N LEU A 47 -8.35 -10.88 -3.98
CA LEU A 47 -7.26 -10.87 -3.01
C LEU A 47 -7.70 -11.54 -1.70
N VAL A 48 -8.87 -11.20 -1.16
CA VAL A 48 -9.41 -11.82 0.06
C VAL A 48 -9.57 -13.34 -0.11
N ASN A 49 -10.11 -13.79 -1.24
CA ASN A 49 -10.27 -15.22 -1.53
C ASN A 49 -8.93 -15.96 -1.72
N SER A 50 -7.88 -15.24 -2.11
CA SER A 50 -6.52 -15.80 -2.20
C SER A 50 -5.85 -15.98 -0.85
N ILE A 51 -6.33 -15.30 0.20
CA ILE A 51 -5.85 -15.46 1.56
C ILE A 51 -6.45 -16.72 2.18
N ALA A 52 -5.58 -17.65 2.59
CA ALA A 52 -5.95 -18.91 3.22
C ALA A 52 -7.07 -19.65 2.45
N PRO A 53 -6.83 -20.07 1.18
CA PRO A 53 -7.87 -20.65 0.32
C PRO A 53 -8.43 -21.97 0.86
N MET A 54 -7.66 -22.66 1.71
CA MET A 54 -8.05 -23.90 2.38
C MET A 54 -9.06 -23.68 3.54
N VAL A 55 -9.26 -22.44 3.98
CA VAL A 55 -10.17 -22.11 5.09
C VAL A 55 -11.51 -21.64 4.50
N TYR A 56 -12.59 -22.36 4.83
CA TYR A 56 -13.93 -21.99 4.38
C TYR A 56 -14.52 -20.82 5.21
N GLY A 57 -15.20 -19.90 4.54
CA GLY A 57 -15.84 -18.74 5.15
C GLY A 57 -14.85 -17.73 5.75
N HIS A 58 -15.22 -17.14 6.90
CA HIS A 58 -14.40 -16.18 7.65
C HIS A 58 -13.94 -14.96 6.83
N GLU A 59 -14.76 -14.50 5.89
CA GLU A 59 -14.48 -13.38 4.99
C GLU A 59 -14.01 -12.12 5.72
N VAL A 60 -14.61 -11.82 6.88
CA VAL A 60 -14.22 -10.64 7.69
C VAL A 60 -12.80 -10.78 8.24
N VAL A 61 -12.43 -11.98 8.70
CA VAL A 61 -11.08 -12.25 9.24
C VAL A 61 -10.06 -12.20 8.11
N LYS A 62 -10.35 -12.82 6.96
CA LYS A 62 -9.47 -12.78 5.78
C LYS A 62 -9.24 -11.36 5.26
N LYS A 63 -10.29 -10.53 5.26
CA LYS A 63 -10.19 -9.09 4.98
C LYS A 63 -9.28 -8.39 5.98
N GLY A 64 -9.43 -8.67 7.28
CA GLY A 64 -8.56 -8.13 8.32
C GLY A 64 -7.09 -8.47 8.07
N ILE A 65 -6.78 -9.73 7.77
CA ILE A 65 -5.41 -10.17 7.46
C ILE A 65 -4.87 -9.48 6.21
N LEU A 66 -5.69 -9.36 5.15
CA LEU A 66 -5.26 -8.65 3.94
C LEU A 66 -4.91 -7.19 4.23
N LEU A 67 -5.73 -6.48 5.01
CA LEU A 67 -5.48 -5.09 5.37
C LEU A 67 -4.27 -4.95 6.31
N GLN A 68 -4.05 -5.92 7.19
CA GLN A 68 -2.86 -6.00 8.04
C GLN A 68 -1.57 -6.12 7.22
N LEU A 69 -1.57 -6.92 6.15
CA LEU A 69 -0.41 -7.10 5.27
C LEU A 69 -0.08 -5.84 4.46
N LEU A 70 -1.11 -5.09 4.04
CA LEU A 70 -0.93 -3.83 3.32
C LEU A 70 -0.51 -2.70 4.26
N SER A 71 -0.94 -2.77 5.52
CA SER A 71 -0.67 -1.75 6.54
C SER A 71 -1.18 -0.36 6.12
N GLY A 72 -0.87 0.66 6.92
CA GLY A 72 -1.07 2.07 6.60
C GLY A 72 0.25 2.84 6.60
N LEU A 73 0.18 4.09 6.14
CA LEU A 73 1.36 4.97 6.11
C LEU A 73 1.66 5.50 7.50
N HIS A 74 2.91 5.38 7.93
CA HIS A 74 3.42 6.08 9.10
C HIS A 74 3.47 7.58 8.82
N LYS A 75 3.11 8.38 9.82
CA LYS A 75 3.12 9.84 9.71
C LYS A 75 3.78 10.46 10.92
N THR A 76 4.33 11.65 10.73
CA THR A 76 4.91 12.46 11.81
C THR A 76 4.06 13.72 11.94
N THR A 77 3.71 14.10 13.17
CA THR A 77 3.06 15.39 13.41
C THR A 77 4.06 16.53 13.21
N ALA A 78 3.57 17.75 12.98
CA ALA A 78 4.44 18.94 12.88
C ALA A 78 5.28 19.20 14.16
N GLU A 79 4.87 18.59 15.28
CA GLU A 79 5.56 18.66 16.58
C GLU A 79 6.57 17.51 16.78
N GLY A 80 6.77 16.64 15.78
CA GLY A 80 7.74 15.54 15.80
C GLY A 80 7.24 14.24 16.43
N MET A 81 5.94 14.12 16.73
CA MET A 81 5.38 12.87 17.28
C MET A 81 5.09 11.87 16.16
N GLN A 82 5.54 10.62 16.34
CA GLN A 82 5.29 9.53 15.40
C GLN A 82 3.89 8.96 15.59
N LEU A 83 3.13 8.89 14.50
CA LEU A 83 1.81 8.26 14.42
C LEU A 83 1.95 6.85 13.86
N ARG A 84 1.37 5.88 14.58
CA ARG A 84 1.34 4.48 14.17
C ARG A 84 0.52 4.33 12.88
N GLY A 85 1.11 3.71 11.87
CA GLY A 85 0.49 3.47 10.56
C GLY A 85 0.01 2.02 10.39
N ASP A 86 0.58 1.09 11.14
CA ASP A 86 0.24 -0.32 11.13
C ASP A 86 -1.03 -0.64 11.93
N ILE A 87 -1.74 -1.66 11.46
CA ILE A 87 -2.96 -2.21 12.09
C ILE A 87 -2.52 -3.32 13.08
N ASN A 88 -3.30 -3.67 14.10
CA ASN A 88 -3.09 -4.87 14.95
C ASN A 88 -4.44 -5.48 15.30
#